data_AF-A0A7L3L048-F1
#
_entry.id   AF-A0A7L3L048-F1
#
_cell.length_a   1.000
_cell.length_b   1.000
_cell.length_c   1.000
_cell.angle_alpha   90.00
_cell.angle_beta   90.00
_cell.angle_gamma   90.00
#
_symmetry.space_group_name_H-M   'P 1'
#
loop_
_entity.id
_entity.type
_entity.pdbx_description
1 polymer ?
#
loop_
_entity_poly.entity_id
_entity_poly.type
_entity_poly.pdbx_seq_one_letter_code
_entity_poly.pdbx_strand_id
1 'polypeptide(L)' 'VIYEIDTVVPPSASDVFSIDGNTGEIRLMGELDFERFTLYDLNVKAKDKGTPPLLGHCKVLVEVLDV' A
#
# COMPACT_ATOMS: atom_id res chain seq x y z
N VAL A 1 -16.14 4.87 -3.15
CA VAL A 1 -15.14 3.96 -2.56
C VAL A 1 -14.04 4.81 -1.98
N ILE A 2 -13.44 4.42 -0.86
CA ILE A 2 -12.25 5.03 -0.27
C ILE A 2 -11.18 3.95 -0.18
N TYR A 3 -9.99 4.24 -0.68
CA TYR A 3 -8.84 3.34 -0.66
C TYR A 3 -7.91 3.65 0.53
N GLU A 4 -7.33 2.63 1.11
CA GLU A 4 -6.43 2.75 2.26
C GLU A 4 -5.42 1.59 2.25
N ILE A 5 -4.15 1.86 2.54
CA ILE A 5 -3.16 0.83 2.85
C ILE A 5 -3.42 0.41 4.30
N ASP A 6 -3.88 -0.82 4.49
CA ASP A 6 -4.22 -1.37 5.80
C ASP A 6 -2.97 -1.80 6.56
N THR A 7 -2.04 -2.51 5.89
CA THR A 7 -0.75 -2.90 6.44
C THR A 7 0.33 -2.95 5.38
N VAL A 8 1.57 -2.68 5.81
CA VAL A 8 2.78 -2.85 5.01
C VAL A 8 3.67 -3.90 5.69
N VAL A 9 4.22 -4.82 4.91
CA VAL A 9 5.27 -5.75 5.36
C VAL A 9 6.53 -5.46 4.55
N PRO A 10 7.67 -5.19 5.20
CA PRO A 10 7.89 -5.18 6.65
C PRO A 10 7.21 -3.99 7.35
N PRO A 11 6.82 -4.12 8.64
CA PRO A 11 6.14 -3.04 9.38
C PRO A 11 6.96 -1.76 9.52
N SER A 12 8.30 -1.87 9.46
CA SER A 12 9.22 -0.72 9.49
C SER A 12 9.19 0.14 8.23
N ALA A 13 8.41 -0.25 7.21
CA ALA A 13 8.23 0.45 5.96
C ALA A 13 6.83 1.09 5.81
N SER A 14 6.05 1.21 6.90
CA SER A 14 4.70 1.78 6.88
C SER A 14 4.63 3.18 6.25
N ASP A 15 5.71 3.94 6.35
CA ASP A 15 5.74 5.35 5.94
C ASP A 15 6.35 5.54 4.54
N VAL A 16 6.73 4.45 3.86
CA VAL A 16 7.40 4.48 2.55
C VAL A 16 6.40 4.66 1.41
N PHE A 17 5.15 4.23 1.61
CA PHE A 17 4.09 4.27 0.59
C PHE A 17 2.90 5.08 1.09
N SER A 18 2.29 5.85 0.18
CA SER A 18 1.00 6.48 0.38
C SER A 18 0.03 5.99 -0.69
N ILE A 19 -1.27 6.04 -0.38
CA ILE A 19 -2.34 5.80 -1.36
C ILE A 19 -3.31 6.98 -1.36
N ASP A 20 -3.64 7.49 -2.54
CA ASP A 20 -4.71 8.47 -2.67
C ASP A 20 -6.06 7.77 -2.46
N GLY A 21 -6.80 8.21 -1.44
CA GLY A 21 -8.05 7.56 -1.04
C GLY A 21 -9.18 7.65 -2.07
N ASN A 22 -9.10 8.54 -3.06
CA ASN A 22 -10.14 8.71 -4.07
C ASN A 22 -9.84 7.94 -5.36
N THR A 23 -8.58 7.89 -5.77
CA THR A 23 -8.12 7.32 -7.05
C THR A 23 -7.49 5.95 -6.88
N GLY A 24 -6.98 5.62 -5.70
CA GLY A 24 -6.19 4.42 -5.45
C GLY A 24 -4.75 4.50 -5.96
N GLU A 25 -4.28 5.69 -6.39
CA GLU A 25 -2.91 5.90 -6.82
C GLU A 25 -1.94 5.67 -5.64
N ILE A 26 -1.02 4.72 -5.78
CA ILE A 26 0.03 4.47 -4.80
C ILE A 26 1.27 5.27 -5.20
N ARG A 27 1.82 6.04 -4.26
CA ARG A 27 3.05 6.83 -4.45
C ARG A 27 4.08 6.50 -3.39
N LEU A 28 5.33 6.57 -3.81
CA LEU A 28 6.47 6.49 -2.92
C LEU A 28 6.64 7.83 -2.17
N MET A 29 6.90 7.76 -0.87
CA MET A 29 7.08 8.92 0.01
C MET A 29 8.54 9.17 0.41
N GLY A 30 9.46 8.27 0.07
CA GLY A 30 10.88 8.34 0.37
C GLY A 30 11.71 7.57 -0.66
N GLU A 31 12.93 7.18 -0.32
CA GLU A 31 13.77 6.35 -1.20
C GLU A 31 13.59 4.86 -0.88
N LEU A 32 13.73 4.03 -1.91
CA LEU A 32 13.84 2.58 -1.77
C LEU A 32 15.31 2.21 -1.78
N ASP A 33 15.69 1.34 -0.84
CA ASP A 33 17.05 0.85 -0.66
C ASP A 33 17.03 -0.67 -0.78
N PHE A 34 17.70 -1.20 -1.80
CA PHE A 34 17.72 -2.62 -2.14
C PHE A 34 18.37 -3.45 -1.03
N GLU A 35 19.46 -2.93 -0.44
CA GLU A 35 20.19 -3.53 0.67
C GLU A 35 19.35 -3.62 1.93
N ARG A 36 18.35 -2.74 2.07
CA ARG A 36 17.45 -2.75 3.22
C ARG A 36 16.31 -3.74 3.03
N PHE A 37 15.52 -3.60 1.96
CA PHE A 37 14.42 -4.51 1.64
C PHE A 37 14.22 -4.63 0.12
N THR A 38 14.16 -5.87 -0.37
CA THR A 38 13.94 -6.16 -1.79
C THR A 38 12.47 -6.32 -2.17
N LEU A 39 11.58 -6.48 -1.19
CA LEU A 39 10.17 -6.78 -1.40
C LEU A 39 9.30 -6.10 -0.35
N TYR A 40 8.18 -5.51 -0.77
CA TYR A 40 7.15 -4.98 0.10
C TYR A 40 5.78 -5.56 -0.24
N ASP A 41 5.06 -6.03 0.77
CA ASP A 41 3.65 -6.42 0.64
C ASP A 41 2.77 -5.29 1.20
N LEU A 42 1.97 -4.68 0.32
CA LEU A 42 0.96 -3.70 0.72
C LEU A 42 -0.42 -4.37 0.72
N ASN A 43 -1.03 -4.54 1.89
CA ASN A 43 -2.42 -4.95 1.96
C ASN A 43 -3.31 -3.71 1.84
N VAL A 44 -4.05 -3.62 0.74
CA VAL A 44 -4.93 -2.48 0.44
C VAL A 44 -6.37 -2.89 0.68
N LYS A 45 -7.15 -2.01 1.28
CA LYS A 45 -8.60 -2.16 1.42
C LYS A 45 -9.33 -1.04 0.69
N ALA A 46 -10.49 -1.39 0.15
CA ALA A 46 -11.41 -0.48 -0.52
C ALA A 46 -12.76 -0.53 0.19
N LYS A 47 -13.19 0.60 0.75
CA LYS A 47 -14.46 0.73 1.48
C LYS A 47 -15.50 1.45 0.62
N ASP A 48 -16.66 0.84 0.40
CA ASP A 48 -17.76 1.52 -0.28
C ASP A 48 -18.46 2.56 0.62
N LYS A 49 -19.45 3.28 0.07
CA LYS A 49 -20.24 4.28 0.80
C LYS A 49 -21.60 3.72 1.26
N GLY A 50 -21.75 2.39 1.29
CA GLY A 50 -22.98 1.71 1.68
C GLY A 50 -23.29 1.83 3.18
N THR A 51 -24.47 1.36 3.58
CA THR A 51 -24.87 1.24 5.00
C THR A 51 -25.55 -0.12 5.21
N PRO A 52 -24.86 -1.12 5.80
CA PRO A 52 -23.46 -1.08 6.25
C PRO A 52 -22.47 -1.00 5.08
N PRO A 53 -21.26 -0.46 5.28
CA PRO A 53 -20.25 -0.42 4.23
C PRO A 53 -19.66 -1.82 3.98
N LEU A 54 -19.38 -2.13 2.73
CA LEU A 54 -18.64 -3.33 2.33
C LEU A 54 -17.15 -3.01 2.11
N LEU A 55 -16.31 -4.00 2.38
CA LEU A 55 -14.86 -3.92 2.24
C LEU A 55 -14.38 -4.94 1.19
N GLY A 56 -13.57 -4.48 0.25
CA GLY A 56 -12.74 -5.34 -0.61
C GLY A 56 -11.28 -5.26 -0.16
N HIS A 57 -10.55 -6.36 -0.31
CA HIS A 57 -9.13 -6.45 0.04
C HIS A 57 -8.31 -6.93 -1.15
N CYS A 58 -7.12 -6.39 -1.33
CA CYS A 58 -6.14 -6.92 -2.27
C CYS A 58 -4.71 -6.76 -1.73
N LYS A 59 -3.78 -7.49 -2.34
CA LYS A 59 -2.36 -7.39 -2.06
C LYS A 59 -1.64 -6.78 -3.26
N VAL A 60 -0.80 -5.79 -3.02
CA VAL A 60 0.14 -5.24 -3.99
C VAL A 60 1.54 -5.66 -3.58
N LEU A 61 2.26 -6.30 -4.50
CA LEU A 61 3.64 -6.73 -4.31
C LEU A 61 4.57 -5.75 -5.02
N VAL A 62 5.50 -5.16 -4.28
CA VAL A 62 6.49 -4.22 -4.82
C VAL A 62 7.87 -4.85 -4.71
N GLU A 63 8.49 -5.13 -5.85
CA GLU A 63 9.87 -5.63 -5.95
C GLU A 63 10.83 -4.46 -6.24
N VAL A 64 11.88 -4.34 -5.45
CA VAL A 64 12.95 -3.35 -5.65
C VAL A 64 14.01 -3.98 -6.53
N LEU A 65 14.37 -3.30 -7.62
CA LEU A 65 15.42 -3.72 -8.53
C LEU A 65 16.74 -3.04 -8.17
N ASP A 66 17.82 -3.81 -8.19
CA ASP A 66 19.19 -3.33 -8.05
C ASP A 66 19.70 -2.80 -9.40
N VAL A 67 20.17 -1.55 -9.47
CA VAL A 67 20.53 -0.83 -10.71
C VAL A 67 21.85 -0.10 -10.61
#